data_AF-A0A960MH06-F1
#
_entry.id   AF-A0A960MH06-F1
#
_cell.length_a   1.000
_cell.length_b   1.000
_cell.length_c   1.000
_cell.angle_alpha   90.00
_cell.angle_beta   90.00
_cell.angle_gamma   90.00
#
_symmetry.space_group_name_H-M   'P 1'
#
loop_
_entity.id
_entity.type
_entity.pdbx_description
1 polymer ?
#
loop_
_entity_poly.entity_id
_entity_poly.type
_entity_poly.pdbx_seq_one_letter_code
_entity_poly.pdbx_strand_id
1 'polypeptide(L)'
;MRSLFSRPSFLPLTMAGVAMIAAGPLFAQDPDDGRFPVQSNLKAGVAKVDITPDETDGVFTVGHRREVHGVRDPLRAGVLALDDGETKAAIITMDTIGAWEDMVKQARQRIEAETGIPAANILVTASHNHSGPGFVENLRWGAGLIDKITAAAKQAASSQRPVSLGYSEDEITFGINRRKTIDGRAVVSLNPDGPNDPRVKVLRFDDGRSLTPVAVLMHAVCHPCFFTWGDKGTVPYPTGYPKMSADFPGEAQTFVEGVYGNETSALFLQGCAGDIRPNLPGFPYRCADEA
;
A
#
# COMPACT_ATOMS: atom_id res chain seq x y z
N MET A 1 2.93 46.31 -51.90
CA MET A 1 3.62 45.36 -52.80
C MET A 1 3.18 43.95 -52.43
N ARG A 2 2.28 43.33 -53.22
CA ARG A 2 2.48 42.05 -53.96
C ARG A 2 3.15 40.95 -53.11
N SER A 3 2.42 39.95 -52.60
CA SER A 3 1.90 38.71 -53.26
C SER A 3 2.99 37.68 -53.60
N LEU A 4 2.89 36.45 -53.05
CA LEU A 4 2.82 35.13 -53.74
C LEU A 4 2.87 33.98 -52.68
N PHE A 5 1.75 33.27 -52.41
CA PHE A 5 1.35 31.92 -52.90
C PHE A 5 2.26 30.77 -52.38
N SER A 6 1.80 29.59 -51.92
CA SER A 6 0.62 28.78 -52.29
C SER A 6 0.26 27.70 -51.25
N ARG A 7 -1.04 27.41 -51.09
CA ARG A 7 -1.59 26.13 -50.57
C ARG A 7 -1.88 25.18 -51.75
N PRO A 8 -1.86 23.85 -51.57
CA PRO A 8 -2.45 22.94 -52.54
C PRO A 8 -3.92 22.60 -52.19
N SER A 9 -4.67 22.27 -53.23
CA SER A 9 -6.08 21.89 -53.24
C SER A 9 -6.31 20.71 -54.19
N PHE A 10 -7.52 20.12 -54.09
CA PHE A 10 -8.20 19.16 -54.97
C PHE A 10 -8.00 17.66 -54.63
N LEU A 11 -9.01 16.78 -54.68
CA LEU A 11 -10.36 16.78 -55.27
C LEU A 11 -11.22 15.66 -54.59
N PRO A 12 -12.57 15.65 -54.67
CA PRO A 12 -13.47 14.69 -54.01
C PRO A 12 -13.79 13.46 -54.89
N LEU A 13 -14.17 12.32 -54.29
CA LEU A 13 -14.70 11.17 -55.03
C LEU A 13 -15.82 10.42 -54.27
N THR A 14 -17.05 10.61 -54.78
CA THR A 14 -18.17 9.66 -54.95
C THR A 14 -18.61 8.70 -53.85
N MET A 15 -19.89 8.84 -53.46
CA MET A 15 -20.78 7.77 -52.99
C MET A 15 -20.87 6.61 -53.99
N ALA A 16 -20.79 5.37 -53.49
CA ALA A 16 -21.40 4.21 -54.14
C ALA A 16 -21.70 3.11 -53.10
N GLY A 17 -22.92 2.57 -53.16
CA GLY A 17 -23.18 1.14 -52.90
C GLY A 17 -23.55 0.73 -51.48
N VAL A 18 -24.85 0.68 -51.20
CA VAL A 18 -25.45 -0.09 -50.12
C VAL A 18 -25.19 -1.59 -50.36
N ALA A 19 -24.55 -2.26 -49.40
CA ALA A 19 -24.60 -3.71 -49.27
C ALA A 19 -25.29 -4.05 -47.93
N MET A 20 -26.59 -4.36 -48.02
CA MET A 20 -27.33 -5.03 -46.95
C MET A 20 -26.85 -6.48 -46.89
N ILE A 21 -26.04 -6.80 -45.89
CA ILE A 21 -25.82 -8.19 -45.47
C ILE A 21 -26.67 -8.42 -44.22
N ALA A 22 -27.51 -9.44 -44.33
CA ALA A 22 -28.58 -9.78 -43.40
C ALA A 22 -28.13 -9.89 -41.95
N ALA A 23 -28.95 -9.34 -41.06
CA ALA A 23 -28.92 -9.59 -39.63
C ALA A 23 -29.16 -11.09 -39.37
N GLY A 24 -28.11 -11.81 -38.98
CA GLY A 24 -28.28 -12.96 -38.11
C GLY A 24 -28.66 -12.45 -36.70
N PRO A 25 -29.37 -13.22 -35.88
CA PRO A 25 -29.56 -12.83 -34.50
C PRO A 25 -28.18 -12.80 -33.86
N LEU A 26 -27.62 -11.59 -33.68
CA LEU A 26 -26.60 -11.40 -32.67
C LEU A 26 -27.29 -11.81 -31.38
N PHE A 27 -26.88 -12.94 -30.84
CA PHE A 27 -27.15 -13.27 -29.45
C PHE A 27 -26.87 -12.01 -28.66
N ALA A 28 -27.90 -11.49 -28.00
CA ALA A 28 -27.72 -10.48 -26.99
C ALA A 28 -26.75 -11.07 -25.96
N GLN A 29 -25.47 -10.72 -26.06
CA GLN A 29 -24.61 -10.75 -24.90
C GLN A 29 -25.19 -9.67 -24.00
N ASP A 30 -25.81 -10.10 -22.89
CA ASP A 30 -26.12 -9.24 -21.77
C ASP A 30 -24.92 -8.34 -21.50
N PRO A 31 -25.11 -7.07 -21.12
CA PRO A 31 -23.99 -6.22 -20.72
C PRO A 31 -23.30 -6.88 -19.54
N ASP A 32 -22.14 -7.49 -19.80
CA ASP A 32 -21.28 -8.14 -18.82
C ASP A 32 -21.16 -7.23 -17.61
N ASP A 33 -21.59 -7.74 -16.46
CA ASP A 33 -21.62 -7.11 -15.14
C ASP A 33 -20.22 -6.93 -14.53
N GLY A 34 -19.22 -6.68 -15.39
CA GLY A 34 -17.82 -6.57 -14.98
C GLY A 34 -17.11 -7.92 -14.82
N ARG A 35 -17.72 -9.02 -15.24
CA ARG A 35 -17.10 -10.35 -15.24
C ARG A 35 -16.16 -10.53 -16.42
N PHE A 36 -15.11 -11.33 -16.23
CA PHE A 36 -14.18 -11.70 -17.28
C PHE A 36 -13.48 -13.02 -16.96
N PRO A 37 -13.05 -13.79 -17.98
CA PRO A 37 -12.36 -15.05 -17.74
C PRO A 37 -10.96 -14.81 -17.14
N VAL A 38 -10.64 -15.54 -16.09
CA VAL A 38 -9.26 -15.66 -15.57
C VAL A 38 -8.57 -16.84 -16.24
N GLN A 39 -7.55 -16.55 -17.05
CA GLN A 39 -6.68 -17.57 -17.67
C GLN A 39 -5.29 -17.53 -17.04
N SER A 40 -5.19 -18.08 -15.83
CA SER A 40 -3.97 -18.06 -15.02
C SER A 40 -3.98 -19.26 -14.07
N ASN A 41 -2.81 -19.87 -13.83
CA ASN A 41 -2.62 -20.88 -12.78
C ASN A 41 -2.37 -20.25 -11.40
N LEU A 42 -2.11 -18.93 -11.34
CA LEU A 42 -1.91 -18.22 -10.08
C LEU A 42 -3.21 -18.11 -9.30
N LYS A 43 -3.17 -18.53 -8.04
CA LYS A 43 -4.20 -18.29 -7.05
C LYS A 43 -3.73 -17.30 -6.02
N ALA A 44 -4.62 -16.40 -5.61
CA ALA A 44 -4.38 -15.46 -4.52
C ALA A 44 -5.51 -15.55 -3.50
N GLY A 45 -5.13 -15.40 -2.24
CA GLY A 45 -6.03 -15.21 -1.11
C GLY A 45 -5.45 -14.13 -0.22
N VAL A 46 -6.32 -13.35 0.41
CA VAL A 46 -5.91 -12.19 1.20
C VAL A 46 -6.69 -12.14 2.50
N ALA A 47 -6.01 -11.72 3.56
CA ALA A 47 -6.64 -11.40 4.84
C ALA A 47 -5.98 -10.16 5.43
N LYS A 48 -6.78 -9.35 6.13
CA LYS A 48 -6.33 -8.17 6.86
C LYS A 48 -6.82 -8.26 8.30
N VAL A 49 -5.98 -7.89 9.25
CA VAL A 49 -6.25 -7.99 10.68
C VAL A 49 -5.82 -6.72 11.41
N ASP A 50 -6.62 -6.32 12.40
CA ASP A 50 -6.29 -5.21 13.29
C ASP A 50 -5.20 -5.65 14.29
N ILE A 51 -4.06 -4.97 14.23
CA ILE A 51 -2.91 -5.20 15.10
C ILE A 51 -2.75 -4.08 16.13
N THR A 52 -3.74 -3.22 16.32
CA THR A 52 -3.75 -2.21 17.38
C THR A 52 -3.67 -2.94 18.75
N PRO A 53 -2.87 -2.43 19.71
CA PRO A 53 -2.90 -2.92 21.09
C PRO A 53 -4.31 -2.84 21.68
N ASP A 54 -4.69 -3.82 22.50
CA ASP A 54 -5.98 -3.77 23.21
C ASP A 54 -6.00 -2.62 24.24
N GLU A 55 -4.88 -2.42 24.93
CA GLU A 55 -4.65 -1.30 25.85
C GLU A 55 -3.87 -0.21 25.11
N THR A 56 -4.48 0.95 24.87
CA THR A 56 -3.91 2.02 24.03
C THR A 56 -3.53 3.27 24.80
N ASP A 57 -4.10 3.46 26.00
CA ASP A 57 -3.79 4.58 26.88
C ASP A 57 -2.44 4.37 27.56
N GLY A 58 -1.56 5.37 27.50
CA GLY A 58 -0.23 5.31 28.09
C GLY A 58 0.80 4.48 27.29
N VAL A 59 0.46 4.03 26.07
CA VAL A 59 1.40 3.29 25.23
C VAL A 59 2.45 4.24 24.66
N PHE A 60 3.72 3.84 24.74
CA PHE A 60 4.80 4.55 24.05
C PHE A 60 4.97 4.04 22.63
N THR A 61 5.03 4.99 21.69
CA THR A 61 5.43 4.72 20.30
C THR A 61 6.95 4.66 20.15
N VAL A 62 7.46 4.01 19.10
CA VAL A 62 8.91 3.75 18.95
C VAL A 62 9.64 4.61 17.93
N GLY A 63 8.98 5.14 16.90
CA GLY A 63 9.65 6.01 15.92
C GLY A 63 9.75 7.44 16.43
N HIS A 64 8.60 8.11 16.49
CA HIS A 64 8.48 9.41 17.15
C HIS A 64 8.04 9.20 18.59
N ARG A 65 9.00 8.82 19.44
CA ARG A 65 8.73 8.38 20.82
C ARG A 65 7.91 9.41 21.59
N ARG A 66 6.68 9.00 21.90
CA ARG A 66 5.71 9.73 22.72
C ARG A 66 4.72 8.75 23.30
N GLU A 67 4.18 9.11 24.46
CA GLU A 67 3.01 8.46 25.04
C GLU A 67 1.76 8.83 24.21
N VAL A 68 0.88 7.87 23.92
CA VAL A 68 -0.38 8.11 23.22
C VAL A 68 -1.58 7.80 24.13
N HIS A 69 -2.68 8.53 23.92
CA HIS A 69 -3.91 8.41 24.73
C HIS A 69 -5.12 8.04 23.86
N GLY A 70 -4.90 7.14 22.90
CA GLY A 70 -5.94 6.65 22.00
C GLY A 70 -5.44 6.41 20.59
N VAL A 71 -6.39 6.04 19.72
CA VAL A 71 -6.13 5.60 18.34
C VAL A 71 -6.87 6.53 17.40
N ARG A 72 -6.15 7.13 16.46
CA ARG A 72 -6.72 7.96 15.38
C ARG A 72 -7.34 7.06 14.32
N ASP A 73 -6.57 6.05 13.92
CA ASP A 73 -6.90 5.06 12.91
C ASP A 73 -6.14 3.76 13.27
N PRO A 74 -6.75 2.58 13.03
CA PRO A 74 -6.20 1.33 13.53
C PRO A 74 -4.93 0.93 12.77
N LEU A 75 -4.00 0.31 13.49
CA LEU A 75 -2.84 -0.35 12.90
C LEU A 75 -3.28 -1.68 12.30
N ARG A 76 -2.76 -2.02 11.12
CA ARG A 76 -3.19 -3.21 10.40
C ARG A 76 -2.00 -4.07 10.01
N ALA A 77 -2.24 -5.37 9.95
CA ALA A 77 -1.41 -6.29 9.19
C ALA A 77 -2.25 -6.91 8.08
N GLY A 78 -1.62 -7.20 6.95
CA GLY A 78 -2.25 -7.91 5.86
C GLY A 78 -1.36 -9.02 5.33
N VAL A 79 -1.99 -10.10 4.88
CA VAL A 79 -1.33 -11.28 4.35
C VAL A 79 -1.90 -11.57 2.97
N LEU A 80 -1.04 -11.59 1.96
CA LEU A 80 -1.34 -12.05 0.61
C LEU A 80 -0.68 -13.40 0.40
N ALA A 81 -1.48 -14.46 0.32
CA ALA A 81 -1.03 -15.82 0.03
C ALA A 81 -1.15 -16.11 -1.47
N LEU A 82 -0.08 -16.63 -2.06
CA LEU A 82 0.06 -16.91 -3.49
C LEU A 82 0.41 -18.39 -3.71
N ASP A 83 -0.18 -19.00 -4.73
CA ASP A 83 0.07 -20.39 -5.12
C ASP A 83 -0.14 -20.54 -6.64
N ASP A 84 0.88 -20.98 -7.38
CA ASP A 84 0.80 -21.23 -8.83
C ASP A 84 0.61 -22.73 -9.19
N GLY A 85 0.46 -23.59 -8.17
CA GLY A 85 0.40 -25.04 -8.28
C GLY A 85 1.74 -25.76 -8.04
N GLU A 86 2.86 -25.05 -8.14
CA GLU A 86 4.22 -25.57 -7.90
C GLU A 86 4.88 -24.88 -6.70
N THR A 87 4.73 -23.56 -6.61
CA THR A 87 5.34 -22.68 -5.61
C THR A 87 4.28 -21.94 -4.82
N LYS A 88 4.39 -22.02 -3.50
CA LYS A 88 3.62 -21.19 -2.56
C LYS A 88 4.47 -20.07 -2.00
N ALA A 89 3.90 -18.88 -1.87
CA ALA A 89 4.54 -17.72 -1.28
C ALA A 89 3.56 -16.88 -0.46
N ALA A 90 4.07 -16.05 0.45
CA ALA A 90 3.26 -15.07 1.16
C ALA A 90 3.97 -13.72 1.30
N ILE A 91 3.21 -12.64 1.24
CA ILE A 91 3.65 -11.29 1.56
C ILE A 91 2.85 -10.79 2.76
N ILE A 92 3.56 -10.45 3.83
CA ILE A 92 2.98 -9.92 5.07
C ILE A 92 3.41 -8.46 5.19
N THR A 93 2.44 -7.55 5.18
CA THR A 93 2.64 -6.11 5.36
C THR A 93 2.11 -5.70 6.72
N MET A 94 2.83 -4.89 7.48
CA MET A 94 2.42 -4.50 8.83
C MET A 94 2.65 -3.01 9.08
N ASP A 95 1.72 -2.38 9.80
CA ASP A 95 1.88 -1.02 10.33
C ASP A 95 2.77 -1.00 11.59
N THR A 96 4.02 -1.41 11.41
CA THR A 96 5.07 -1.40 12.44
C THR A 96 6.27 -0.58 11.98
N ILE A 97 7.15 -0.23 12.92
CA ILE A 97 8.40 0.49 12.59
C ILE A 97 9.38 -0.39 11.81
N GLY A 98 9.35 -1.70 12.01
CA GLY A 98 10.32 -2.62 11.44
C GLY A 98 9.87 -4.06 11.57
N ALA A 99 10.48 -4.92 10.74
CA ALA A 99 10.35 -6.36 10.80
C ALA A 99 11.60 -6.94 11.46
N TRP A 100 11.60 -7.03 12.79
CA TRP A 100 12.74 -7.49 13.57
C TRP A 100 13.07 -8.96 13.31
N GLU A 101 14.32 -9.36 13.46
CA GLU A 101 14.76 -10.74 13.19
C GLU A 101 13.91 -11.79 13.91
N ASP A 102 13.68 -11.61 15.21
CA ASP A 102 12.84 -12.52 16.01
C ASP A 102 11.37 -12.51 15.57
N MET A 103 10.84 -11.35 15.17
CA MET A 103 9.49 -11.24 14.63
C MET A 103 9.37 -12.03 13.33
N VAL A 104 10.30 -11.82 12.39
CA VAL A 104 10.34 -12.49 11.08
C VAL A 104 10.49 -14.00 11.28
N LYS A 105 11.41 -14.42 12.13
CA LYS A 105 11.66 -15.84 12.42
C LYS A 105 10.41 -16.51 12.99
N GLN A 106 9.79 -15.94 14.01
CA GLN A 106 8.60 -16.50 14.64
C GLN A 106 7.40 -16.52 13.68
N ALA A 107 7.18 -15.43 12.93
CA ALA A 107 6.12 -15.35 11.94
C ALA A 107 6.27 -16.45 10.87
N ARG A 108 7.47 -16.57 10.27
CA ARG A 108 7.74 -17.57 9.24
C ARG A 108 7.52 -18.99 9.73
N GLN A 109 8.06 -19.33 10.90
CA GLN A 109 7.93 -20.67 11.48
C GLN A 109 6.46 -21.06 11.72
N ARG A 110 5.67 -20.15 12.30
CA ARG A 110 4.27 -20.44 12.62
C ARG A 110 3.38 -20.45 11.38
N ILE A 111 3.60 -19.53 10.44
CA ILE A 111 2.86 -19.49 9.19
C ILE A 111 3.14 -20.74 8.36
N GLU A 112 4.41 -21.18 8.25
CA GLU A 112 4.75 -22.42 7.56
C GLU A 112 4.03 -23.62 8.17
N ALA A 113 4.05 -23.75 9.51
CA ALA A 113 3.38 -24.85 10.20
C ALA A 113 1.86 -24.87 9.96
N GLU A 114 1.21 -23.71 9.90
CA GLU A 114 -0.26 -23.60 9.76
C GLU A 114 -0.76 -23.61 8.31
N THR A 115 0.08 -23.26 7.34
CA THR A 115 -0.34 -23.04 5.94
C THR A 115 0.38 -23.92 4.92
N GLY A 116 1.53 -24.48 5.29
CA GLY A 116 2.43 -25.19 4.39
C GLY A 116 3.13 -24.29 3.37
N ILE A 117 3.06 -22.96 3.51
CA ILE A 117 3.86 -22.03 2.72
C ILE A 117 5.30 -22.06 3.26
N PRO A 118 6.32 -22.43 2.46
CA PRO A 118 7.68 -22.57 2.96
C PRO A 118 8.20 -21.28 3.60
N ALA A 119 8.87 -21.37 4.75
CA ALA A 119 9.37 -20.19 5.48
C ALA A 119 10.25 -19.27 4.61
N ALA A 120 11.02 -19.85 3.69
CA ALA A 120 11.88 -19.12 2.76
C ALA A 120 11.10 -18.28 1.72
N ASN A 121 9.85 -18.64 1.45
CA ASN A 121 8.98 -17.98 0.46
C ASN A 121 8.05 -16.94 1.10
N ILE A 122 8.28 -16.60 2.38
CA ILE A 122 7.46 -15.67 3.14
C ILE A 122 8.23 -14.36 3.30
N LEU A 123 7.75 -13.29 2.67
CA LEU A 123 8.23 -11.93 2.87
C LEU A 123 7.46 -11.29 4.04
N VAL A 124 8.17 -10.84 5.07
CA VAL A 124 7.61 -10.08 6.20
C VAL A 124 8.18 -8.68 6.15
N THR A 125 7.31 -7.68 6.05
CA THR A 125 7.71 -6.29 5.88
C THR A 125 6.87 -5.34 6.72
N ALA A 126 7.49 -4.23 7.09
CA ALA A 126 6.90 -3.16 7.85
C ALA A 126 6.69 -1.94 6.95
N SER A 127 5.65 -1.15 7.20
CA SER A 127 5.45 0.13 6.52
C SER A 127 6.46 1.19 6.97
N HIS A 128 7.19 0.94 8.07
CA HIS A 128 8.08 1.87 8.77
C HIS A 128 7.30 2.93 9.57
N ASN A 129 6.22 2.50 10.21
CA ASN A 129 5.33 3.34 10.99
C ASN A 129 5.99 3.89 12.27
N HIS A 130 5.99 5.22 12.44
CA HIS A 130 6.57 5.91 13.60
C HIS A 130 5.60 6.09 14.78
N SER A 131 4.36 5.67 14.63
CA SER A 131 3.23 6.02 15.51
C SER A 131 2.58 4.80 16.17
N GLY A 132 3.17 3.61 16.03
CA GLY A 132 2.75 2.37 16.65
C GLY A 132 3.66 1.92 17.80
N PRO A 133 3.26 0.86 18.52
CA PRO A 133 4.04 0.27 19.60
C PRO A 133 5.29 -0.43 19.08
N GLY A 134 6.24 -0.66 19.97
CA GLY A 134 7.44 -1.45 19.71
C GLY A 134 7.22 -2.94 19.94
N PHE A 135 7.77 -3.79 19.06
CA PHE A 135 7.69 -5.24 19.21
C PHE A 135 8.47 -5.76 20.42
N VAL A 136 9.65 -5.18 20.67
CA VAL A 136 10.53 -5.54 21.79
C VAL A 136 10.10 -4.81 23.05
N GLU A 137 9.64 -3.57 22.89
CA GLU A 137 9.23 -2.67 23.97
C GLU A 137 7.88 -3.05 24.58
N ASN A 138 6.98 -3.67 23.80
CA ASN A 138 5.69 -4.16 24.25
C ASN A 138 5.53 -5.66 23.96
N LEU A 139 6.13 -6.49 24.80
CA LEU A 139 6.19 -7.95 24.62
C LEU A 139 4.81 -8.62 24.56
N ARG A 140 3.83 -8.14 25.35
CA ARG A 140 2.46 -8.68 25.32
C ARG A 140 1.81 -8.44 23.96
N TRP A 141 1.92 -7.22 23.45
CA TRP A 141 1.45 -6.90 22.11
C TRP A 141 2.23 -7.66 21.02
N GLY A 142 3.56 -7.74 21.14
CA GLY A 142 4.41 -8.45 20.19
C GLY A 142 4.06 -9.93 20.05
N ALA A 143 3.77 -10.62 21.15
CA ALA A 143 3.28 -12.01 21.10
C ALA A 143 1.92 -12.12 20.39
N GLY A 144 0.96 -11.24 20.75
CA GLY A 144 -0.35 -11.19 20.12
C GLY A 144 -0.31 -10.83 18.62
N LEU A 145 0.66 -10.00 18.20
CA LEU A 145 0.91 -9.69 16.79
C LEU A 145 1.22 -10.97 16.00
N ILE A 146 2.13 -11.81 16.51
CA ILE A 146 2.51 -13.07 15.85
C ILE A 146 1.30 -14.01 15.71
N ASP A 147 0.45 -14.10 16.75
CA ASP A 147 -0.77 -14.91 16.70
C ASP A 147 -1.74 -14.37 15.64
N LYS A 148 -1.98 -13.05 15.63
CA LYS A 148 -2.87 -12.37 14.68
C LYS A 148 -2.42 -12.57 13.23
N ILE A 149 -1.14 -12.37 12.90
CA ILE A 149 -0.65 -12.55 11.52
C ILE A 149 -0.66 -14.03 11.08
N THR A 150 -0.45 -14.96 12.02
CA THR A 150 -0.53 -16.40 11.72
C THR A 150 -1.97 -16.80 11.39
N ALA A 151 -2.94 -16.34 12.17
CA ALA A 151 -4.36 -16.55 11.91
C ALA A 151 -4.80 -15.93 10.56
N ALA A 152 -4.35 -14.70 10.28
CA ALA A 152 -4.60 -14.05 9.00
C ALA A 152 -3.98 -14.83 7.83
N ALA A 153 -2.77 -15.38 7.98
CA ALA A 153 -2.15 -16.20 6.94
C ALA A 153 -2.94 -17.47 6.66
N LYS A 154 -3.47 -18.14 7.69
CA LYS A 154 -4.35 -19.29 7.53
C LYS A 154 -5.65 -18.94 6.79
N GLN A 155 -6.24 -17.79 7.10
CA GLN A 155 -7.41 -17.28 6.39
C GLN A 155 -7.08 -16.94 4.92
N ALA A 156 -5.96 -16.27 4.66
CA ALA A 156 -5.51 -15.94 3.31
C ALA A 156 -5.27 -17.22 2.49
N ALA A 157 -4.55 -18.20 3.05
CA ALA A 157 -4.27 -19.48 2.38
C ALA A 157 -5.55 -20.29 2.08
N SER A 158 -6.52 -20.31 3.00
CA SER A 158 -7.78 -21.06 2.80
C SER A 158 -8.78 -20.38 1.86
N SER A 159 -8.61 -19.08 1.58
CA SER A 159 -9.49 -18.30 0.69
C SER A 159 -8.94 -18.11 -0.73
N GLN A 160 -7.86 -18.80 -1.07
CA GLN A 160 -7.20 -18.71 -2.38
C GLN A 160 -8.13 -19.09 -3.53
N ARG A 161 -8.14 -18.25 -4.56
CA ARG A 161 -8.89 -18.45 -5.80
C ARG A 161 -8.05 -18.04 -7.01
N PRO A 162 -8.29 -18.60 -8.21
CA PRO A 162 -7.59 -18.17 -9.42
C PRO A 162 -7.72 -16.66 -9.63
N VAL A 163 -6.62 -16.00 -10.00
CA VAL A 163 -6.59 -14.56 -10.27
C VAL A 163 -5.75 -14.21 -11.50
N SER A 164 -6.13 -13.11 -12.14
CA SER A 164 -5.26 -12.36 -13.06
C SER A 164 -4.51 -11.28 -12.29
N LEU A 165 -3.28 -10.97 -12.72
CA LEU A 165 -2.44 -9.93 -12.13
C LEU A 165 -2.34 -8.73 -13.06
N GLY A 166 -2.73 -7.56 -12.56
CA GLY A 166 -2.48 -6.27 -13.20
C GLY A 166 -1.29 -5.55 -12.56
N TYR A 167 -0.54 -4.79 -13.36
CA TYR A 167 0.52 -3.89 -12.89
C TYR A 167 0.27 -2.49 -13.45
N SER A 168 0.45 -1.47 -12.61
CA SER A 168 0.49 -0.08 -13.04
C SER A 168 1.48 0.71 -12.19
N GLU A 169 1.91 1.84 -12.73
CA GLU A 169 2.75 2.82 -12.06
C GLU A 169 2.13 4.22 -12.19
N ASP A 170 2.25 5.02 -11.14
CA ASP A 170 1.91 6.45 -11.11
C ASP A 170 2.87 7.15 -10.13
N GLU A 171 2.63 8.40 -9.73
CA GLU A 171 3.55 9.19 -8.91
C GLU A 171 2.90 9.85 -7.68
N ILE A 172 3.67 9.93 -6.59
CA ILE A 172 3.40 10.80 -5.43
C ILE A 172 4.33 12.02 -5.46
N THR A 173 3.79 13.18 -5.09
CA THR A 173 4.49 14.47 -5.19
C THR A 173 4.88 15.06 -3.84
N PHE A 174 4.54 14.39 -2.73
CA PHE A 174 4.80 14.88 -1.37
C PHE A 174 6.13 14.39 -0.79
N GLY A 175 6.86 13.47 -1.44
CA GLY A 175 8.17 13.01 -0.99
C GLY A 175 9.26 14.04 -1.27
N ILE A 176 10.20 14.21 -0.34
CA ILE A 176 11.42 15.00 -0.55
C ILE A 176 12.62 14.34 0.10
N ASN A 177 13.79 14.47 -0.52
CA ASN A 177 15.04 14.07 0.11
C ASN A 177 15.36 15.01 1.29
N ARG A 178 15.75 14.42 2.42
CA ARG A 178 16.05 15.08 3.69
C ARG A 178 17.55 15.09 4.05
N ARG A 179 18.41 14.73 3.09
CA ARG A 179 19.87 14.66 3.24
C ARG A 179 20.52 15.61 2.25
N LYS A 180 21.10 16.70 2.78
CA LYS A 180 21.89 17.66 2.01
C LYS A 180 23.36 17.51 2.39
N THR A 181 24.27 17.63 1.43
CA THR A 181 25.71 17.69 1.74
C THR A 181 26.14 19.14 1.84
N ILE A 182 26.67 19.54 2.99
CA ILE A 182 27.24 20.87 3.25
C ILE A 182 28.65 20.66 3.78
N ASP A 183 29.65 21.29 3.13
CA ASP A 183 31.07 21.16 3.47
C ASP A 183 31.54 19.69 3.62
N GLY A 184 31.06 18.82 2.72
CA GLY A 184 31.39 17.38 2.71
C GLY A 184 30.68 16.54 3.78
N ARG A 185 29.76 17.12 4.56
CA ARG A 185 29.00 16.42 5.60
C ARG A 185 27.53 16.33 5.24
N ALA A 186 26.93 15.15 5.45
CA ALA A 186 25.49 14.98 5.35
C ALA A 186 24.80 15.67 6.54
N VAL A 187 23.89 16.59 6.25
CA VAL A 187 23.04 17.26 7.23
C VAL A 187 21.58 16.94 6.98
N VAL A 188 20.78 16.92 8.04
CA VAL A 188 19.32 16.79 7.94
C VAL A 188 18.76 18.12 7.47
N SER A 189 18.42 18.21 6.20
CA SER A 189 17.87 19.41 5.58
C SER A 189 17.16 19.03 4.30
N LEU A 190 16.13 19.80 3.93
CA LEU A 190 15.43 19.62 2.66
C LEU A 190 16.41 19.75 1.49
N ASN A 191 16.42 18.74 0.63
CA ASN A 191 17.27 18.68 -0.55
C ASN A 191 16.39 18.43 -1.79
N PRO A 192 15.84 19.48 -2.41
CA PRO A 192 15.05 19.35 -3.64
C PRO A 192 15.84 18.74 -4.80
N ASP A 193 17.16 18.88 -4.79
CA ASP A 193 18.08 18.34 -5.81
C ASP A 193 18.54 16.91 -5.47
N GLY A 194 18.12 16.36 -4.33
CA GLY A 194 18.46 15.01 -3.88
C GLY A 194 17.64 13.93 -4.60
N PRO A 195 18.14 12.68 -4.65
CA PRO A 195 17.39 11.58 -5.24
C PRO A 195 16.06 11.39 -4.51
N ASN A 196 14.99 11.22 -5.27
CA ASN A 196 13.65 10.93 -4.78
C ASN A 196 12.97 10.04 -5.82
N ASP A 197 12.42 8.90 -5.40
CA ASP A 197 11.66 8.02 -6.28
C ASP A 197 10.16 8.31 -6.08
N PRO A 198 9.52 9.07 -7.01
CA PRO A 198 8.12 9.44 -6.84
C PRO A 198 7.18 8.27 -7.16
N ARG A 199 7.68 7.16 -7.74
CA ARG A 199 6.83 6.13 -8.34
C ARG A 199 6.06 5.35 -7.28
N VAL A 200 4.74 5.34 -7.41
CA VAL A 200 3.84 4.39 -6.79
C VAL A 200 3.63 3.23 -7.74
N LYS A 201 3.97 2.02 -7.30
CA LYS A 201 3.75 0.79 -8.08
C LYS A 201 2.59 0.04 -7.48
N VAL A 202 1.69 -0.46 -8.32
CA VAL A 202 0.48 -1.15 -7.90
C VAL A 202 0.39 -2.50 -8.58
N LEU A 203 0.19 -3.53 -7.77
CA LEU A 203 -0.27 -4.85 -8.22
C LEU A 203 -1.73 -5.02 -7.86
N ARG A 204 -2.54 -5.44 -8.83
CA ARG A 204 -3.97 -5.68 -8.67
C ARG A 204 -4.28 -7.16 -8.95
N PHE A 205 -5.04 -7.79 -8.06
CA PHE A 205 -5.39 -9.21 -8.16
C PHE A 205 -6.89 -9.35 -8.39
N ASP A 206 -7.28 -9.84 -9.56
CA ASP A 206 -8.69 -9.94 -9.96
C ASP A 206 -9.11 -11.39 -10.16
N ASP A 207 -10.25 -11.80 -9.58
CA ASP A 207 -10.79 -13.16 -9.73
C ASP A 207 -11.80 -13.30 -10.89
N GLY A 208 -12.01 -12.22 -11.65
CA GLY A 208 -12.91 -12.18 -12.81
C GLY A 208 -14.39 -12.26 -12.47
N ARG A 209 -14.78 -12.25 -11.19
CA ARG A 209 -16.19 -12.30 -10.76
C ARG A 209 -16.88 -10.94 -10.78
N SER A 210 -16.09 -9.86 -10.77
CA SER A 210 -16.54 -8.47 -10.89
C SER A 210 -15.35 -7.56 -11.22
N LEU A 211 -15.58 -6.26 -11.38
CA LEU A 211 -14.52 -5.24 -11.47
C LEU A 211 -13.89 -4.88 -10.10
N THR A 212 -14.35 -5.49 -9.01
CA THR A 212 -13.77 -5.34 -7.67
C THR A 212 -12.60 -6.32 -7.50
N PRO A 213 -11.35 -5.83 -7.33
CA PRO A 213 -10.21 -6.71 -7.12
C PRO A 213 -10.27 -7.39 -5.75
N VAL A 214 -9.76 -8.60 -5.67
CA VAL A 214 -9.59 -9.34 -4.40
C VAL A 214 -8.61 -8.59 -3.50
N ALA A 215 -7.48 -8.16 -4.07
CA ALA A 215 -6.44 -7.45 -3.36
C ALA A 215 -5.77 -6.40 -4.24
N VAL A 216 -5.26 -5.35 -3.59
CA VAL A 216 -4.39 -4.35 -4.19
C VAL A 216 -3.15 -4.21 -3.32
N LEU A 217 -1.96 -4.40 -3.90
CA LEU A 217 -0.68 -4.22 -3.23
C LEU A 217 0.00 -2.99 -3.79
N MET A 218 0.14 -1.97 -2.95
CA MET A 218 0.75 -0.69 -3.32
C MET A 218 2.18 -0.61 -2.77
N HIS A 219 3.07 0.00 -3.52
CA HIS A 219 4.43 0.31 -3.09
C HIS A 219 4.69 1.81 -3.26
N ALA A 220 5.23 2.47 -2.25
CA ALA A 220 5.68 3.87 -2.35
C ALA A 220 6.96 4.12 -1.54
N VAL A 221 7.69 5.17 -1.90
CA VAL A 221 8.93 5.57 -1.22
C VAL A 221 8.72 6.88 -0.47
N CYS A 222 8.36 6.78 0.82
CA CYS A 222 8.33 7.93 1.73
C CYS A 222 8.28 7.47 3.19
N HIS A 223 9.00 8.11 4.10
CA HIS A 223 8.88 7.83 5.54
C HIS A 223 7.44 8.07 6.05
N PRO A 224 6.81 7.13 6.75
CA PRO A 224 5.53 7.34 7.45
C PRO A 224 5.74 8.11 8.76
N CYS A 225 6.02 9.41 8.61
CA CYS A 225 6.32 10.33 9.71
C CYS A 225 5.32 11.51 9.75
N PHE A 226 4.12 11.37 9.19
CA PHE A 226 3.12 12.44 9.11
C PHE A 226 2.52 12.82 10.45
N PHE A 227 2.21 11.83 11.30
CA PHE A 227 1.42 12.08 12.51
C PHE A 227 2.31 12.07 13.75
N THR A 228 2.85 13.22 14.10
CA THR A 228 3.51 13.49 15.39
C THR A 228 2.56 14.14 16.40
N TRP A 229 1.44 14.70 15.95
CA TRP A 229 0.70 15.73 16.68
C TRP A 229 -0.68 15.32 17.24
N GLY A 230 -1.19 14.11 17.02
CA GLY A 230 -2.55 13.73 17.43
C GLY A 230 -3.50 13.67 16.24
N ASP A 231 -4.21 14.77 15.96
CA ASP A 231 -5.09 14.94 14.80
C ASP A 231 -4.83 16.26 14.05
N LYS A 232 -5.66 16.57 13.04
CA LYS A 232 -5.58 17.84 12.31
C LYS A 232 -6.04 18.98 13.24
N GLY A 233 -5.08 19.75 13.73
CA GLY A 233 -5.34 20.97 14.52
C GLY A 233 -4.97 20.84 15.99
N THR A 234 -4.51 19.68 16.46
CA THR A 234 -3.92 19.55 17.79
C THR A 234 -2.51 20.16 17.83
N VAL A 235 -2.20 20.76 18.99
CA VAL A 235 -0.87 21.27 19.28
C VAL A 235 0.14 20.14 19.49
N PRO A 236 1.44 20.43 19.35
CA PRO A 236 2.52 19.53 19.70
C PRO A 236 2.49 18.80 21.03
N TYR A 237 2.93 17.53 21.10
CA TYR A 237 3.34 16.93 22.39
C TYR A 237 4.44 17.82 23.03
N PRO A 238 4.41 18.06 24.35
CA PRO A 238 3.52 17.50 25.37
C PRO A 238 2.18 18.25 25.57
N THR A 239 1.92 19.29 24.79
CA THR A 239 0.71 20.12 24.93
C THR A 239 -0.53 19.57 24.22
N GLY A 240 -0.37 18.61 23.30
CA GLY A 240 -1.47 17.98 22.57
C GLY A 240 -1.84 16.58 23.06
N TYR A 241 -2.77 15.95 22.34
CA TYR A 241 -3.26 14.59 22.61
C TYR A 241 -2.79 13.65 21.49
N PRO A 242 -1.51 13.23 21.51
CA PRO A 242 -0.99 12.30 20.51
C PRO A 242 -1.80 11.00 20.51
N LYS A 243 -2.12 10.54 19.30
CA LYS A 243 -2.82 9.28 19.05
C LYS A 243 -1.95 8.36 18.21
N MET A 244 -2.18 7.06 18.37
CA MET A 244 -1.66 6.02 17.48
C MET A 244 -2.28 6.17 16.10
N SER A 245 -1.50 5.88 15.05
CA SER A 245 -1.94 6.00 13.67
C SER A 245 -1.12 5.09 12.77
N ALA A 246 -1.73 4.51 11.75
CA ALA A 246 -1.08 3.78 10.67
C ALA A 246 -0.39 4.71 9.65
N ASP A 247 -0.51 6.03 9.84
CA ASP A 247 0.11 7.07 9.03
C ASP A 247 -0.37 7.05 7.55
N PHE A 248 0.32 7.74 6.64
CA PHE A 248 -0.12 7.78 5.24
C PHE A 248 -0.31 6.41 4.57
N PRO A 249 0.45 5.34 4.92
CA PRO A 249 0.20 4.01 4.39
C PRO A 249 -1.19 3.48 4.77
N GLY A 250 -1.62 3.70 6.02
CA GLY A 250 -2.95 3.29 6.49
C GLY A 250 -4.08 4.09 5.85
N GLU A 251 -3.88 5.39 5.67
CA GLU A 251 -4.80 6.27 4.93
C GLU A 251 -4.93 5.86 3.47
N ALA A 252 -3.82 5.58 2.79
CA ALA A 252 -3.81 5.13 1.40
C ALA A 252 -4.56 3.80 1.24
N GLN A 253 -4.33 2.84 2.15
CA GLN A 253 -5.08 1.58 2.17
C GLN A 253 -6.58 1.83 2.36
N THR A 254 -6.95 2.62 3.38
CA THR A 254 -8.36 2.92 3.69
C THR A 254 -9.06 3.61 2.51
N PHE A 255 -8.38 4.54 1.84
CA PHE A 255 -8.92 5.22 0.66
C PHE A 255 -9.20 4.24 -0.48
N VAL A 256 -8.23 3.38 -0.82
CA VAL A 256 -8.40 2.39 -1.89
C VAL A 256 -9.52 1.40 -1.55
N GLU A 257 -9.58 0.92 -0.30
CA GLU A 257 -10.64 0.03 0.16
C GLU A 257 -12.02 0.71 0.02
N GLY A 258 -12.12 1.98 0.40
CA GLY A 258 -13.35 2.77 0.26
C GLY A 258 -13.81 2.96 -1.19
N VAL A 259 -12.88 3.14 -2.14
CA VAL A 259 -13.19 3.20 -3.59
C VAL A 259 -13.87 1.91 -4.06
N TYR A 260 -13.47 0.77 -3.51
CA TYR A 260 -14.02 -0.55 -3.83
C TYR A 260 -15.06 -1.04 -2.81
N GLY A 261 -15.76 -0.12 -2.13
CA GLY A 261 -16.86 -0.48 -1.22
C GLY A 261 -16.47 -1.31 0.01
N ASN A 262 -15.17 -1.33 0.35
CA ASN A 262 -14.56 -2.17 1.39
C ASN A 262 -14.63 -3.69 1.11
N GLU A 263 -14.81 -4.08 -0.15
CA GLU A 263 -14.77 -5.49 -0.58
C GLU A 263 -13.35 -5.95 -0.99
N THR A 264 -12.47 -5.00 -1.30
CA THR A 264 -11.05 -5.23 -1.59
C THR A 264 -10.22 -5.11 -0.32
N SER A 265 -9.16 -5.94 -0.18
CA SER A 265 -8.10 -5.68 0.80
C SER A 265 -6.92 -4.95 0.16
N ALA A 266 -6.62 -3.74 0.63
CA ALA A 266 -5.47 -2.97 0.19
C ALA A 266 -4.29 -3.17 1.16
N LEU A 267 -3.10 -3.41 0.61
CA LEU A 267 -1.85 -3.66 1.31
C LEU A 267 -0.79 -2.64 0.89
N PHE A 268 0.20 -2.39 1.76
CA PHE A 268 1.25 -1.41 1.51
C PHE A 268 2.65 -1.98 1.71
N LEU A 269 3.52 -1.75 0.73
CA LEU A 269 4.94 -2.05 0.75
C LEU A 269 5.75 -0.77 0.82
N GLN A 270 6.66 -0.73 1.78
CA GLN A 270 7.58 0.37 1.92
C GLN A 270 8.76 0.20 0.96
N GLY A 271 9.10 1.26 0.24
CA GLY A 271 10.31 1.32 -0.58
C GLY A 271 11.52 1.91 0.16
N CYS A 272 12.58 2.24 -0.57
CA CYS A 272 13.85 2.74 -0.02
C CYS A 272 13.76 4.19 0.47
N ALA A 273 13.12 4.42 1.62
CA ALA A 273 12.77 5.76 2.11
C ALA A 273 13.65 6.28 3.27
N GLY A 274 14.90 5.82 3.40
CA GLY A 274 15.77 6.19 4.53
C GLY A 274 16.08 7.69 4.61
N ASP A 275 16.20 8.32 3.45
CA ASP A 275 16.44 9.74 3.25
C ASP A 275 15.24 10.48 2.62
N ILE A 276 14.10 9.81 2.42
CA ILE A 276 12.89 10.43 1.85
C ILE A 276 11.87 10.63 2.96
N ARG A 277 11.40 11.86 3.14
CA ARG A 277 10.33 12.20 4.09
C ARG A 277 9.19 12.94 3.39
N PRO A 278 8.04 13.11 4.06
CA PRO A 278 6.99 13.96 3.54
C PRO A 278 7.32 15.45 3.55
N ASN A 279 6.73 16.18 2.63
CA ASN A 279 6.82 17.63 2.45
C ASN A 279 5.49 18.18 1.95
N LEU A 280 4.57 18.48 2.87
CA LEU A 280 3.29 19.12 2.53
C LEU A 280 3.37 20.63 2.82
N PRO A 281 3.30 21.48 1.79
CA PRO A 281 3.24 22.94 1.96
C PRO A 281 1.98 23.36 2.75
N GLY A 282 2.11 24.37 3.60
CA GLY A 282 0.95 25.07 4.20
C GLY A 282 0.36 24.45 5.47
N PHE A 283 0.83 23.29 5.91
CA PHE A 283 0.58 22.80 7.28
C PHE A 283 1.77 23.15 8.18
N PRO A 284 1.60 23.30 9.51
CA PRO A 284 2.70 23.38 10.48
C PRO A 284 3.43 22.03 10.61
N TYR A 285 3.69 21.40 9.46
CA TYR A 285 4.28 20.09 9.35
C TYR A 285 5.79 20.24 9.46
N ARG A 286 6.32 19.93 10.64
CA ARG A 286 7.72 19.53 10.81
C ARG A 286 7.69 18.03 11.09
N CYS A 287 8.16 17.20 10.16
CA CYS A 287 8.50 15.82 10.51
C CYS A 287 9.52 15.91 11.66
N ALA A 288 9.31 15.16 12.75
CA ALA A 288 10.06 15.35 14.00
C ALA A 288 11.58 15.12 13.85
N ASP A 289 12.03 14.56 12.73
CA ASP A 289 13.44 14.44 12.34
C ASP A 289 14.14 15.80 12.09
N GLU A 290 13.42 16.93 12.12
CA GLU A 290 13.97 18.30 12.06
C GLU A 290 14.17 18.97 13.43
N ALA A 291 13.91 18.25 14.54
CA ALA A 291 14.11 18.75 15.90
C ALA A 291 15.47 18.32 16.50
#